data_AF-A0A7R9APF6-F1
#
_entry.id   AF-A0A7R9APF6-F1
#
_cell.length_a   1.000
_cell.length_b   1.000
_cell.length_c   1.000
_cell.angle_alpha   90.00
_cell.angle_beta   90.00
_cell.angle_gamma   90.00
#
_symmetry.space_group_name_H-M   'P 1'
#
loop_
_entity.id
_entity.type
_entity.pdbx_description
1 polymer ?
#
loop_
_entity_poly.entity_id
_entity_poly.type
_entity_poly.pdbx_seq_one_letter_code
_entity_poly.pdbx_strand_id
1 'polypeptide(L)'
;MVIANLGAHVPVNAGDNVITRNSEDSIVTIPEPRSFPELLHEVQQALKGDEEYIVDKHYRHCGIPHRLLLPKGRTEGMAYKLLIVITDYSKDAESFTL
;
A
#
# COMPACT_ATOMS: atom_id res chain seq x y z
N MET A 1 10.40 -6.61 13.77
CA MET A 1 9.62 -5.51 14.34
C MET A 1 8.51 -5.11 13.35
N VAL A 2 7.25 -5.50 13.54
CA VAL A 2 6.11 -5.19 12.64
C VAL A 2 5.31 -4.04 13.23
N ILE A 3 5.08 -3.00 12.43
CA ILE A 3 4.09 -1.98 12.76
C ILE A 3 2.72 -2.54 12.36
N ALA A 4 2.03 -3.15 13.33
CA ALA A 4 0.73 -3.77 13.16
C ALA A 4 -0.35 -2.70 12.99
N ASN A 5 -0.47 -2.21 11.75
CA ASN A 5 -1.71 -2.15 10.96
C ASN A 5 -1.47 -1.68 9.51
N LEU A 6 -0.22 -1.65 9.06
CA LEU A 6 0.13 -1.28 7.68
C LEU A 6 1.05 -2.33 7.01
N GLY A 7 1.39 -3.43 7.70
CA GLY A 7 2.04 -4.59 7.08
C GLY A 7 3.40 -4.34 6.41
N ALA A 8 4.22 -3.47 6.99
CA ALA A 8 5.64 -3.42 6.63
C ALA A 8 6.49 -3.97 7.77
N HIS A 9 7.55 -4.67 7.39
CA HIS A 9 8.64 -5.07 8.26
C HIS A 9 9.83 -4.14 7.97
N VAL A 10 10.40 -3.56 9.01
CA VAL A 10 11.57 -2.67 8.90
C VAL A 10 12.64 -3.18 9.85
N PRO A 11 13.89 -3.35 9.39
CA PRO A 11 14.99 -3.68 10.29
C PRO A 11 15.24 -2.52 11.26
N VAL A 12 15.46 -2.83 12.52
CA VAL A 12 15.76 -1.85 13.56
C VAL A 12 17.13 -2.12 14.15
N ASN A 13 17.87 -1.06 14.45
CA ASN A 13 19.19 -1.15 15.07
C ASN A 13 19.06 -1.06 16.59
N ALA A 14 20.11 -1.47 17.31
CA ALA A 14 20.19 -1.21 18.74
C ALA A 14 20.25 0.30 19.01
N GLY A 15 19.48 0.78 19.98
CA GLY A 15 19.36 2.20 20.32
C GLY A 15 18.21 2.90 19.63
N ASP A 16 18.36 4.19 19.39
CA ASP A 16 17.30 5.04 18.87
C ASP A 16 17.12 4.87 17.36
N ASN A 17 15.87 4.70 16.93
CA ASN A 17 15.51 4.57 15.53
C ASN A 17 14.38 5.54 15.20
N VAL A 18 14.43 6.16 14.02
CA VAL A 18 13.34 6.96 13.46
C VAL A 18 12.80 6.22 12.25
N ILE A 19 11.52 5.87 12.30
CA ILE A 19 10.84 5.15 11.22
C ILE A 19 9.84 6.10 10.58
N THR A 20 10.00 6.34 9.28
CA THR A 20 9.06 7.12 8.47
C THR A 20 8.34 6.21 7.49
N ARG A 21 7.04 6.43 7.32
CA ARG A 21 6.22 5.65 6.39
C ARG A 21 5.25 6.55 5.64
N ASN A 22 5.21 6.40 4.32
CA ASN A 22 4.24 7.07 3.48
C ASN A 22 2.90 6.31 3.53
N SER A 23 1.79 7.02 3.49
CA SER A 23 0.45 6.43 3.35
C SER A 23 0.32 5.61 2.08
N GLU A 24 1.01 5.98 1.01
CA GLU A 24 1.03 5.26 -0.27
C GLU A 24 1.61 3.85 -0.15
N ASP A 25 2.50 3.62 0.82
CA ASP A 25 3.09 2.31 1.11
C ASP A 25 2.16 1.39 1.92
N SER A 26 0.90 1.78 2.13
CA SER A 26 -0.07 0.99 2.89
C SER A 26 -0.51 -0.24 2.12
N ILE A 27 -0.37 -1.43 2.73
CA ILE A 27 -0.84 -2.68 2.10
C ILE A 27 -2.37 -2.84 2.10
N VAL A 28 -3.08 -1.95 2.83
CA VAL A 28 -4.54 -1.97 3.00
C VAL A 28 -5.23 -1.31 1.81
N THR A 29 -4.59 -0.29 1.23
CA THR A 29 -5.15 0.47 0.12
C THR A 29 -4.50 0.12 -1.21
N ILE A 30 -5.23 0.34 -2.28
CA ILE A 30 -4.73 0.21 -3.66
C ILE A 30 -4.84 1.56 -4.39
N PRO A 31 -3.94 1.85 -5.34
CA PRO A 31 -4.07 3.01 -6.21
C PRO A 31 -5.33 2.89 -7.08
N GLU A 32 -5.73 4.00 -7.70
CA GLU A 32 -6.85 3.97 -8.64
C GLU A 32 -6.56 3.01 -9.80
N PRO A 33 -7.57 2.26 -10.27
CA PRO A 33 -7.42 1.41 -11.44
C PRO A 33 -7.29 2.26 -12.70
N ARG A 34 -6.50 1.75 -13.65
CA ARG A 34 -6.50 2.26 -15.02
C ARG A 34 -7.91 2.18 -15.60
N SER A 35 -8.32 3.24 -16.26
CA SER A 35 -9.59 3.30 -16.96
C SER A 35 -9.54 2.44 -18.23
N PHE A 36 -10.71 2.02 -18.71
CA PHE A 36 -10.79 1.24 -19.94
C PHE A 36 -10.18 1.96 -21.17
N PRO A 37 -10.39 3.28 -21.38
CA PRO A 37 -9.74 3.99 -22.49
C PRO A 37 -8.22 4.00 -22.41
N GLU A 38 -7.63 4.14 -21.20
CA GLU A 38 -6.17 4.09 -21.01
C GLU A 38 -5.63 2.71 -21.38
N LEU A 39 -6.26 1.64 -20.88
CA LEU A 39 -5.89 0.27 -21.22
C LEU A 39 -5.99 0.00 -22.72
N LEU A 40 -7.06 0.47 -23.37
CA LEU A 40 -7.22 0.32 -24.81
C LEU A 40 -6.13 1.06 -25.58
N HIS A 41 -5.79 2.26 -25.14
CA HIS A 41 -4.75 3.07 -25.77
C HIS A 41 -3.37 2.41 -25.67
N GLU A 42 -2.99 1.94 -24.49
CA GLU A 42 -1.73 1.23 -24.24
C GLU A 42 -1.60 -0.02 -25.13
N VAL A 43 -2.67 -0.84 -25.21
CA VAL A 43 -2.69 -2.03 -26.07
C VAL A 43 -2.57 -1.65 -27.55
N GLN A 44 -3.23 -0.58 -28.00
CA GLN A 44 -3.15 -0.12 -29.39
C GLN A 44 -1.76 0.40 -29.76
N GLN A 45 -1.08 1.12 -28.87
CA GLN A 45 0.30 1.55 -29.08
C GLN A 45 1.25 0.35 -29.17
N ALA A 46 1.05 -0.64 -28.30
CA ALA A 46 1.86 -1.85 -28.33
C ALA A 46 1.69 -2.67 -29.62
N LEU A 47 0.47 -2.74 -30.15
CA LEU A 47 0.21 -3.40 -31.43
C LEU A 47 0.85 -2.67 -32.63
N LYS A 48 1.05 -1.35 -32.54
CA LYS A 48 1.75 -0.56 -33.57
C LYS A 48 3.27 -0.68 -33.48
N GLY A 49 3.79 -1.20 -32.36
CA GLY A 49 5.22 -1.27 -32.08
C GLY A 49 5.82 0.03 -31.53
N ASP A 50 4.98 0.97 -31.10
CA ASP A 50 5.43 2.27 -30.55
C ASP A 50 5.90 2.12 -29.09
N GLU A 51 5.25 1.24 -28.30
CA GLU A 51 5.58 0.98 -26.89
C GLU A 51 5.45 -0.53 -26.55
N GLU A 52 6.05 -0.99 -25.45
CA GLU A 52 5.86 -2.36 -24.95
C GLU A 52 4.75 -2.39 -23.90
N TYR A 53 3.76 -3.29 -24.05
CA TYR A 53 2.71 -3.45 -23.04
C TYR A 53 3.19 -4.35 -21.89
N ILE A 54 3.46 -3.73 -20.74
CA ILE A 54 3.94 -4.42 -19.53
C ILE A 54 2.76 -4.80 -18.62
N VAL A 55 2.65 -6.09 -18.32
CA VAL A 55 1.69 -6.60 -17.33
C VAL A 55 2.35 -6.69 -15.96
N ASP A 56 1.99 -5.79 -15.06
CA ASP A 56 2.40 -5.85 -13.66
C ASP A 56 1.61 -6.94 -12.91
N LYS A 57 2.27 -8.07 -12.64
CA LYS A 57 1.68 -9.18 -11.87
C LYS A 57 1.48 -8.85 -10.39
N HIS A 58 2.11 -7.79 -9.90
CA HIS A 58 2.05 -7.36 -8.49
C HIS A 58 0.94 -6.33 -8.29
N TYR A 59 0.33 -5.86 -9.38
CA TYR A 59 -0.84 -5.00 -9.35
C TYR A 59 -2.03 -5.75 -8.75
N ARG A 60 -2.48 -5.29 -7.58
CA ARG A 60 -3.61 -5.87 -6.86
C ARG A 60 -4.90 -5.13 -7.20
N HIS A 61 -5.95 -5.88 -7.52
CA HIS A 61 -7.30 -5.33 -7.70
C HIS A 61 -8.13 -5.37 -6.41
N CYS A 62 -7.64 -6.04 -5.37
CA CYS A 62 -8.30 -6.13 -4.07
C CYS A 62 -7.68 -5.17 -3.06
N GLY A 63 -8.52 -4.32 -2.46
CA GLY A 63 -8.13 -3.36 -1.44
C GLY A 63 -9.10 -2.18 -1.41
N ILE A 64 -8.89 -1.30 -0.44
CA ILE A 64 -9.66 -0.06 -0.33
C ILE A 64 -9.04 0.98 -1.27
N PRO A 65 -9.82 1.74 -2.05
CA PRO A 65 -9.26 2.84 -2.85
C PRO A 65 -8.46 3.79 -1.95
N HIS A 66 -7.25 4.17 -2.37
CA HIS A 66 -6.35 4.97 -1.54
C HIS A 66 -6.97 6.28 -1.02
N ARG A 67 -7.81 6.93 -1.85
CA ARG A 67 -8.58 8.13 -1.48
C ARG A 67 -9.61 7.94 -0.36
N LEU A 68 -9.88 6.70 0.05
CA LEU A 68 -10.80 6.34 1.14
C LEU A 68 -10.07 5.80 2.38
N LEU A 69 -8.75 5.98 2.47
CA LEU A 69 -7.96 5.56 3.64
C LEU A 69 -8.45 6.22 4.93
N LEU A 70 -8.82 7.49 4.85
CA LEU A 70 -9.29 8.28 5.99
C LEU A 70 -10.79 8.56 5.87
N PRO A 71 -11.53 8.53 6.99
CA PRO A 71 -12.91 8.98 7.02
C PRO A 71 -13.02 10.47 6.66
N LYS A 72 -14.18 10.88 6.15
CA LYS A 72 -14.45 12.29 5.86
C LYS A 72 -14.40 13.11 7.16
N GLY A 73 -13.46 14.05 7.21
CA GLY A 73 -13.32 15.00 8.32
C GLY A 73 -14.40 16.08 8.35
N ARG A 74 -14.27 17.00 9.30
CA ARG A 74 -15.12 18.19 9.44
C ARG A 74 -14.31 19.46 9.25
N THR A 75 -14.98 20.55 8.90
CA THR A 75 -14.36 21.86 8.68
C THR A 75 -13.61 22.40 9.89
N GLU A 76 -14.15 22.13 11.08
CA GLU A 76 -13.59 22.50 12.37
C GLU A 76 -12.48 21.54 12.86
N GLY A 77 -12.14 20.52 12.06
CA GLY A 77 -11.28 19.42 12.46
C GLY A 77 -12.04 18.30 13.18
N MET A 78 -11.48 17.10 13.15
CA MET A 78 -12.03 15.94 13.85
C MET A 78 -10.89 15.14 14.48
N ALA A 79 -11.01 14.84 15.77
CA ALA A 79 -9.98 14.13 16.51
C ALA A 79 -10.09 12.61 16.28
N TYR A 80 -8.96 11.99 15.96
CA TYR A 80 -8.81 10.54 15.84
C TYR A 80 -7.61 10.08 16.66
N LYS A 81 -7.60 8.80 17.02
CA LYS A 81 -6.44 8.16 17.67
C LYS A 81 -5.71 7.32 16.63
N LEU A 82 -4.43 7.57 16.45
CA LEU A 82 -3.54 6.70 15.69
C LEU A 82 -2.91 5.69 16.65
N LEU A 83 -3.18 4.40 16.43
CA LEU A 83 -2.55 3.32 17.18
C LEU A 83 -1.40 2.74 16.35
N ILE A 84 -0.22 2.70 16.96
CA ILE A 84 0.98 2.08 16.39
C ILE A 84 1.36 0.95 17.33
N VAL A 85 1.27 -0.29 16.84
CA VAL A 85 1.66 -1.49 17.58
C VAL A 85 2.92 -2.04 16.96
N ILE A 86 3.91 -2.35 17.79
CA ILE A 86 5.22 -2.81 17.37
C ILE A 86 5.43 -4.24 17.90
N THR A 87 5.54 -5.23 17.02
CA THR A 87 5.66 -6.68 17.37
C THR A 87 6.92 -7.32 16.81
N ASP A 88 7.34 -8.48 17.32
CA ASP A 88 8.51 -9.19 16.82
C ASP A 88 8.21 -9.89 15.48
N TYR A 89 9.04 -9.61 14.45
CA TYR A 89 8.78 -10.15 13.11
C TYR A 89 8.98 -11.67 13.06
N SER A 90 9.96 -12.21 13.78
CA SER A 90 10.23 -13.65 13.76
C SER A 90 9.03 -14.43 14.29
N LYS A 91 8.35 -13.91 15.31
CA LYS A 91 7.15 -14.52 15.89
C LYS A 91 5.91 -14.35 15.01
N ASP A 92 5.79 -13.21 14.36
CA ASP A 92 4.66 -12.93 13.46
C ASP A 92 4.75 -13.77 12.17
N ALA A 93 5.95 -14.00 11.65
CA ALA A 93 6.17 -14.78 10.42
C ALA A 93 5.86 -16.28 10.61
N GLU A 94 6.19 -16.85 11.78
CA GLU A 94 5.91 -18.25 12.11
C GLU A 94 4.40 -18.56 12.12
N SER A 95 3.56 -17.56 12.41
CA SER A 95 2.10 -17.71 12.48
C SER A 95 1.43 -17.90 11.11
N PHE A 96 2.14 -17.70 10.00
CA PHE A 96 1.62 -17.87 8.63
C PHE A 96 2.06 -19.18 7.94
N THR A 97 2.84 -20.01 8.62
CA THR A 97 3.23 -21.35 8.16
C THR A 97 2.24 -22.39 8.67
N LEU A 98 1.18 -22.64 7.90
CA LEU A 98 0.35 -23.85 7.94
C LEU A 98 0.45 -24.58 6.60
#